data_AF-A0A656QBW5-F1
#
_entry.id   AF-A0A656QBW5-F1
#
_cell.length_a   1.000
_cell.length_b   1.000
_cell.length_c   1.000
_cell.angle_alpha   90.00
_cell.angle_beta   90.00
_cell.angle_gamma   90.00
#
_symmetry.space_group_name_H-M   'P 1'
#
loop_
_entity.id
_entity.type
_entity.pdbx_description
1 polymer ?
#
loop_
_entity_poly.entity_id
_entity_poly.type
_entity_poly.pdbx_seq_one_letter_code
_entity_poly.pdbx_strand_id
1 'polypeptide(L)'
;MPVAQAIIAGHNAALNSGAHPIPPNIRVFLRHWYADDLLAGVRWTTSWNSVQNSLQAAQMNMNGDTRAITLINAIVFRTPADAQDYALWAHEVFHVTQYQSWGVFRFAQQWVDNSSEGGPVEAPAYARQAEAEQLWAAVNQPMPVPGVGPQPIPNLSPNQQVGTQLAGLPSNAQLAECTCAPVAIGAFWPAAQCISQRATPHPCAGMCQGGGTPWAPGCQ
;
A
#
# COMPACT_ATOMS: atom_id res chain seq x y z
N MET A 1 -6.15 -30.07 16.94
CA MET A 1 -4.86 -29.35 16.84
C MET A 1 -4.94 -28.04 17.60
N PRO A 2 -4.28 -27.91 18.76
CA PRO A 2 -4.35 -26.70 19.60
C PRO A 2 -3.98 -25.39 18.87
N VAL A 3 -2.98 -25.44 17.98
CA VAL A 3 -2.55 -24.26 17.19
C VAL A 3 -3.62 -23.77 16.21
N ALA A 4 -4.30 -24.68 15.51
CA ALA A 4 -5.40 -24.30 14.62
C ALA A 4 -6.55 -23.62 15.39
N GLN A 5 -6.87 -24.11 16.58
CA GLN A 5 -7.89 -23.50 17.44
C GLN A 5 -7.46 -22.11 17.94
N ALA A 6 -6.17 -21.96 18.27
CA ALA A 6 -5.59 -20.69 18.69
C ALA A 6 -5.64 -19.64 17.56
N ILE A 7 -5.37 -20.04 16.31
CA ILE A 7 -5.51 -19.18 15.13
C ILE A 7 -6.96 -18.72 14.97
N ILE A 8 -7.93 -19.63 15.04
CA ILE A 8 -9.37 -19.31 14.91
C ILE A 8 -9.82 -18.37 16.04
N ALA A 9 -9.41 -18.65 17.28
CA ALA A 9 -9.75 -17.81 18.42
C ALA A 9 -9.17 -16.38 18.28
N GLY A 10 -7.90 -16.28 17.88
CA GLY A 10 -7.24 -15.00 17.63
C GLY A 10 -7.89 -14.23 16.47
N HIS A 11 -8.25 -14.92 15.38
CA HIS A 11 -8.98 -14.33 14.25
C HIS A 11 -10.31 -13.70 14.70
N ASN A 12 -11.14 -14.45 15.43
CA ASN A 12 -12.41 -13.95 15.94
C ASN A 12 -12.21 -12.74 16.88
N ALA A 13 -11.19 -12.80 17.75
CA ALA A 13 -10.89 -11.70 18.65
C ALA A 13 -10.43 -10.43 17.90
N ALA A 14 -9.59 -10.59 16.86
CA ALA A 14 -9.16 -9.49 16.00
C ALA A 14 -10.36 -8.83 15.33
N LEU A 15 -11.29 -9.62 14.76
CA LEU A 15 -12.51 -9.07 14.13
C LEU A 15 -13.40 -8.34 15.15
N ASN A 16 -13.57 -8.91 16.35
CA ASN A 16 -14.37 -8.32 17.42
C ASN A 16 -13.74 -7.05 18.02
N SER A 17 -12.45 -6.80 17.77
CA SER A 17 -11.75 -5.60 18.24
C SER A 17 -12.01 -4.34 17.40
N GLY A 18 -12.88 -4.42 16.39
CA GLY A 18 -13.17 -3.30 15.47
C GLY A 18 -12.22 -3.24 14.29
N ALA A 19 -11.84 -4.39 13.72
CA ALA A 19 -10.89 -4.45 12.61
C ALA A 19 -11.38 -3.68 11.36
N HIS A 20 -10.46 -2.95 10.73
CA HIS A 20 -10.69 -2.09 9.59
C HIS A 20 -10.41 -2.80 8.26
N PRO A 21 -11.00 -2.38 7.13
CA PRO A 21 -10.56 -2.84 5.80
C PRO A 21 -9.15 -2.31 5.47
N ILE A 22 -8.49 -2.93 4.48
CA ILE A 22 -7.19 -2.46 3.96
C ILE A 22 -7.29 -0.97 3.56
N PRO A 23 -6.33 -0.11 3.95
CA PRO A 23 -6.28 1.29 3.52
C PRO A 23 -6.30 1.40 1.97
N PRO A 24 -7.05 2.34 1.38
CA PRO A 24 -7.24 2.40 -0.08
C PRO A 24 -5.94 2.47 -0.90
N ASN A 25 -4.97 3.26 -0.46
CA ASN A 25 -3.65 3.39 -1.09
C ASN A 25 -2.86 2.07 -1.10
N ILE A 26 -2.89 1.34 0.02
CA ILE A 26 -2.25 0.03 0.13
C ILE A 26 -2.98 -1.02 -0.72
N ARG A 27 -4.32 -1.00 -0.72
CA ARG A 27 -5.12 -1.91 -1.55
C ARG A 27 -4.79 -1.75 -3.03
N VAL A 28 -4.63 -0.52 -3.52
CA VAL A 28 -4.23 -0.27 -4.92
C VAL A 28 -2.87 -0.87 -5.23
N PHE A 29 -1.89 -0.71 -4.34
CA PHE A 29 -0.56 -1.29 -4.51
C PHE A 29 -0.59 -2.83 -4.55
N LEU A 30 -1.33 -3.44 -3.63
CA LEU A 30 -1.44 -4.90 -3.50
C LEU A 30 -2.10 -5.59 -4.70
N ARG A 31 -2.87 -4.86 -5.53
CA ARG A 31 -3.45 -5.38 -6.78
C ARG A 31 -2.42 -5.84 -7.80
N HIS A 32 -1.14 -5.51 -7.60
CA HIS A 32 -0.06 -6.04 -8.42
C HIS A 32 0.00 -7.58 -8.36
N TRP A 33 -0.36 -8.18 -7.22
CA TRP A 33 -0.31 -9.64 -7.04
C TRP A 33 -1.63 -10.30 -6.65
N TYR A 34 -2.54 -9.56 -6.02
CA TYR A 34 -3.72 -10.15 -5.37
C TYR A 34 -5.02 -9.66 -6.00
N ALA A 35 -5.97 -10.58 -6.15
CA ALA A 35 -7.30 -10.28 -6.69
C ALA A 35 -8.14 -9.41 -5.73
N ASP A 36 -9.04 -8.62 -6.29
CA ASP A 36 -9.85 -7.65 -5.53
C ASP A 36 -10.79 -8.30 -4.50
N ASP A 37 -11.30 -9.50 -4.78
CA ASP A 37 -12.15 -10.27 -3.88
C ASP A 37 -11.38 -10.72 -2.63
N LEU A 38 -10.14 -11.17 -2.79
CA LEU A 38 -9.25 -11.49 -1.67
C LEU A 38 -9.00 -10.24 -0.81
N LEU A 39 -8.61 -9.13 -1.45
CA LEU A 39 -8.30 -7.86 -0.76
C LEU A 39 -9.53 -7.22 -0.10
N ALA A 40 -10.74 -7.48 -0.62
CA ALA A 40 -12.00 -7.06 -0.01
C ALA A 40 -12.31 -7.80 1.29
N GLY A 41 -11.88 -9.07 1.38
CA GLY A 41 -12.06 -9.92 2.56
C GLY A 41 -11.09 -9.61 3.71
N VAL A 42 -9.91 -9.03 3.43
CA VAL A 42 -8.89 -8.77 4.45
C VAL A 42 -9.31 -7.68 5.43
N ARG A 43 -9.02 -7.92 6.71
CA ARG A 43 -9.22 -7.01 7.83
C ARG A 43 -7.91 -6.78 8.57
N TRP A 44 -7.75 -5.64 9.22
CA TRP A 44 -6.59 -5.35 10.06
C TRP A 44 -6.93 -4.62 11.35
N THR A 45 -6.06 -4.76 12.34
CA THR A 45 -6.17 -4.06 13.62
C THR A 45 -4.79 -3.88 14.25
N THR A 46 -4.66 -2.95 15.19
CA THR A 46 -3.53 -2.84 16.11
C THR A 46 -3.90 -3.24 17.54
N SER A 47 -5.12 -3.75 17.75
CA SER A 47 -5.63 -4.17 19.06
C SER A 47 -5.04 -5.50 19.50
N TRP A 48 -3.72 -5.51 19.68
CA TRP A 48 -2.91 -6.66 20.09
C TRP A 48 -3.44 -7.41 21.31
N ASN A 49 -3.89 -6.67 22.33
CA ASN A 49 -4.35 -7.23 23.59
C ASN A 49 -5.51 -8.22 23.41
N SER A 50 -6.26 -8.12 22.31
CA SER A 50 -7.36 -9.03 22.00
C SER A 50 -6.90 -10.41 21.52
N VAL A 51 -5.68 -10.55 20.99
CA VAL A 51 -5.19 -11.80 20.35
C VAL A 51 -4.14 -12.56 21.17
N GLN A 52 -3.82 -12.09 22.38
CA GLN A 52 -2.75 -12.61 23.25
C GLN A 52 -2.86 -14.11 23.59
N ASN A 53 -4.04 -14.71 23.45
CA ASN A 53 -4.26 -16.14 23.68
C ASN A 53 -3.90 -17.03 22.48
N SER A 54 -3.27 -16.49 21.44
CA SER A 54 -2.79 -17.27 20.27
C SER A 54 -1.30 -17.57 20.34
N LEU A 55 -0.86 -18.70 19.77
CA LEU A 55 0.57 -19.05 19.72
C LEU A 55 1.37 -18.06 18.87
N GLN A 56 0.79 -17.60 17.77
CA GLN A 56 1.36 -16.53 16.95
C GLN A 56 1.49 -15.24 17.77
N ALA A 57 0.52 -14.93 18.63
CA ALA A 57 0.64 -13.79 19.51
C ALA A 57 1.73 -13.99 20.58
N ALA A 58 1.87 -15.19 21.14
CA ALA A 58 2.98 -15.50 22.03
C ALA A 58 4.34 -15.33 21.32
N GLN A 59 4.45 -15.72 20.05
CA GLN A 59 5.66 -15.51 19.24
C GLN A 59 5.97 -14.02 19.02
N MET A 60 5.00 -13.17 18.66
CA MET A 60 5.32 -11.73 18.59
C MET A 60 5.62 -11.14 19.98
N ASN A 61 5.08 -11.70 21.06
CA ASN A 61 5.41 -11.23 22.40
C ASN A 61 6.86 -11.56 22.79
N MET A 62 7.37 -12.71 22.35
CA MET A 62 8.73 -13.18 22.63
C MET A 62 9.76 -12.64 21.63
N ASN A 63 9.35 -12.31 20.41
CA ASN A 63 10.21 -11.75 19.38
C ASN A 63 9.81 -10.31 19.07
N GLY A 64 10.65 -9.36 19.51
CA GLY A 64 10.48 -7.92 19.25
C GLY A 64 10.50 -7.55 17.77
N ASP A 65 11.11 -8.39 16.93
CA ASP A 65 11.25 -8.14 15.49
C ASP A 65 9.99 -8.51 14.70
N THR A 66 9.04 -9.25 15.29
CA THR A 66 7.79 -9.57 14.61
C THR A 66 6.87 -8.35 14.57
N ARG A 67 6.68 -7.76 13.39
CA ARG A 67 5.94 -6.48 13.20
C ARG A 67 4.45 -6.67 12.94
N ALA A 68 4.04 -7.82 12.43
CA ALA A 68 2.65 -8.21 12.28
C ALA A 68 2.48 -9.73 12.36
N ILE A 69 1.24 -10.18 12.51
CA ILE A 69 0.82 -11.58 12.28
C ILE A 69 -0.45 -11.63 11.46
N THR A 70 -0.57 -12.68 10.66
CA THR A 70 -1.79 -13.00 9.92
C THR A 70 -2.54 -14.18 10.54
N LEU A 71 -3.82 -13.95 10.83
CA LEU A 71 -4.77 -14.91 11.36
C LEU A 71 -5.92 -15.05 10.35
N ILE A 72 -5.83 -16.05 9.46
CA ILE A 72 -6.81 -16.30 8.39
C ILE A 72 -6.86 -15.12 7.39
N ASN A 73 -7.79 -14.18 7.57
CA ASN A 73 -7.91 -12.94 6.78
C ASN A 73 -7.82 -11.68 7.65
N ALA A 74 -7.42 -11.81 8.92
CA ALA A 74 -7.20 -10.69 9.83
C ALA A 74 -5.70 -10.52 10.09
N ILE A 75 -5.18 -9.32 9.83
CA ILE A 75 -3.78 -8.96 10.06
C ILE A 75 -3.70 -8.10 11.32
N VAL A 76 -2.87 -8.50 12.27
CA VAL A 76 -2.64 -7.75 13.51
C VAL A 76 -1.27 -7.12 13.45
N PHE A 77 -1.24 -5.80 13.29
CA PHE A 77 0.00 -5.02 13.30
C PHE A 77 0.39 -4.67 14.73
N ARG A 78 1.70 -4.67 15.02
CA ARG A 78 2.22 -4.25 16.32
C ARG A 78 1.97 -2.77 16.57
N THR A 79 2.21 -1.93 15.57
CA THR A 79 2.01 -0.48 15.67
C THR A 79 1.21 0.08 14.50
N PRO A 80 0.60 1.27 14.64
CA PRO A 80 -0.03 1.95 13.52
C PRO A 80 0.93 2.31 12.38
N ALA A 81 2.23 2.49 12.68
CA ALA A 81 3.26 2.77 11.68
C ALA A 81 3.54 1.53 10.81
N ASP A 82 3.54 0.34 11.41
CA ASP A 82 3.68 -0.92 10.66
C ASP A 82 2.52 -1.12 9.67
N ALA A 83 1.31 -0.66 10.02
CA ALA A 83 0.15 -0.69 9.14
C ALA A 83 0.24 0.29 7.93
N GLN A 84 1.30 1.12 7.84
CA GLN A 84 1.57 1.97 6.67
C GLN A 84 2.65 1.39 5.74
N ASP A 85 3.25 0.26 6.10
CA ASP A 85 4.36 -0.35 5.36
C ASP A 85 3.84 -1.28 4.24
N TYR A 86 3.96 -0.81 2.99
CA TYR A 86 3.48 -1.54 1.81
C TYR A 86 4.13 -2.93 1.65
N ALA A 87 5.39 -3.08 2.03
CA ALA A 87 6.10 -4.34 1.90
C ALA A 87 5.64 -5.34 2.95
N LEU A 88 5.47 -4.88 4.20
CA LEU A 88 4.91 -5.69 5.26
C LEU A 88 3.47 -6.14 4.91
N TRP A 89 2.65 -5.27 4.33
CA TRP A 89 1.34 -5.68 3.81
C TRP A 89 1.42 -6.77 2.74
N ALA A 90 2.39 -6.70 1.83
CA ALA A 90 2.55 -7.71 0.79
C ALA A 90 2.92 -9.09 1.38
N HIS A 91 3.75 -9.09 2.43
CA HIS A 91 4.09 -10.28 3.23
C HIS A 91 2.85 -10.87 3.91
N GLU A 92 2.13 -10.07 4.70
CA GLU A 92 1.00 -10.55 5.49
C GLU A 92 -0.17 -11.04 4.62
N VAL A 93 -0.46 -10.35 3.51
CA VAL A 93 -1.48 -10.81 2.56
C VAL A 93 -1.07 -12.10 1.86
N PHE A 94 0.22 -12.41 1.75
CA PHE A 94 0.68 -13.71 1.26
C PHE A 94 0.21 -14.84 2.18
N HIS A 95 0.30 -14.66 3.51
CA HIS A 95 -0.24 -15.63 4.46
C HIS A 95 -1.75 -15.81 4.34
N VAL A 96 -2.50 -14.76 3.98
CA VAL A 96 -3.95 -14.89 3.66
C VAL A 96 -4.17 -15.85 2.50
N THR A 97 -3.33 -15.79 1.45
CA THR A 97 -3.40 -16.75 0.32
C THR A 97 -3.04 -18.18 0.76
N GLN A 98 -2.08 -18.36 1.67
CA GLN A 98 -1.75 -19.67 2.24
C GLN A 98 -2.92 -20.22 3.06
N TYR A 99 -3.60 -19.39 3.85
CA TYR A 99 -4.81 -19.81 4.55
C TYR A 99 -5.94 -20.20 3.59
N GLN A 100 -6.16 -19.45 2.50
CA GLN A 100 -7.18 -19.81 1.50
C GLN A 100 -6.86 -21.12 0.78
N SER A 101 -5.60 -21.36 0.43
CA SER A 101 -5.18 -22.52 -0.34
C SER A 101 -5.02 -23.79 0.50
N TRP A 102 -4.48 -23.68 1.71
CA TRP A 102 -4.19 -24.83 2.57
C TRP A 102 -5.30 -25.09 3.60
N GLY A 103 -6.06 -24.07 3.96
CA GLY A 103 -6.94 -24.09 5.12
C GLY A 103 -6.17 -24.00 6.44
N VAL A 104 -6.88 -23.64 7.51
CA VAL A 104 -6.29 -23.35 8.83
C VAL A 104 -5.52 -24.53 9.43
N PHE A 105 -6.02 -25.75 9.25
CA PHE A 105 -5.39 -26.94 9.84
C PHE A 105 -4.04 -27.28 9.21
N ARG A 106 -3.95 -27.23 7.87
CA ARG A 106 -2.69 -27.50 7.16
C ARG A 106 -1.69 -26.38 7.37
N PHE A 107 -2.15 -25.12 7.39
CA PHE A 107 -1.31 -23.99 7.78
C PHE A 107 -0.74 -24.19 9.19
N ALA A 108 -1.59 -24.51 10.18
CA ALA A 108 -1.14 -24.72 11.55
C ALA A 108 -0.13 -25.86 11.67
N GLN A 109 -0.30 -26.94 10.90
CA GLN A 109 0.67 -28.03 10.85
C GLN A 109 2.01 -27.56 10.28
N GLN A 110 2.00 -26.88 9.13
CA GLN A 110 3.23 -26.38 8.51
C GLN A 110 3.93 -25.31 9.35
N TRP A 111 3.16 -24.51 10.07
CA TRP A 111 3.69 -23.55 11.02
C TRP A 111 4.45 -24.25 12.15
N VAL A 112 3.87 -25.29 12.76
CA VAL A 112 4.52 -25.99 13.88
C VAL A 112 5.77 -26.73 13.42
N ASP A 113 5.69 -27.35 12.24
CA ASP A 113 6.74 -28.22 11.76
C ASP A 113 7.87 -27.42 11.07
N ASN A 114 7.56 -26.29 10.40
CA ASN A 114 8.45 -25.62 9.45
C ASN A 114 8.27 -24.08 9.34
N SER A 115 8.03 -23.36 10.44
CA SER A 115 7.89 -21.88 10.45
C SER A 115 9.21 -21.08 10.51
N SER A 116 10.37 -21.69 10.26
CA SER A 116 11.61 -20.92 10.16
C SER A 116 11.56 -19.95 8.98
N GLU A 117 12.39 -18.89 8.99
CA GLU A 117 12.43 -17.89 7.92
C GLU A 117 12.65 -18.49 6.52
N GLY A 118 13.40 -19.60 6.43
CA GLY A 118 13.64 -20.35 5.19
C GLY A 118 12.60 -21.45 4.91
N GLY A 119 11.59 -21.59 5.76
CA GLY A 119 10.56 -22.61 5.68
C GLY A 119 9.45 -22.28 4.68
N PRO A 120 8.60 -23.27 4.34
CA PRO A 120 7.54 -23.12 3.34
C PRO A 120 6.45 -22.11 3.72
N VAL A 121 6.36 -21.71 4.99
CA VAL A 121 5.42 -20.68 5.46
C VAL A 121 6.00 -19.28 5.18
N GLU A 122 7.20 -19.00 5.70
CA GLU A 122 7.79 -17.65 5.75
C GLU A 122 8.59 -17.28 4.49
N ALA A 123 9.37 -18.20 3.93
CA ALA A 123 10.24 -17.90 2.79
C ALA A 123 9.51 -17.28 1.58
N PRO A 124 8.35 -17.81 1.13
CA PRO A 124 7.64 -17.19 0.01
C PRO A 124 6.98 -15.85 0.39
N ALA A 125 6.63 -15.63 1.67
CA ALA A 125 6.14 -14.35 2.15
C ALA A 125 7.26 -13.29 2.18
N TYR A 126 8.47 -13.66 2.60
CA TYR A 126 9.66 -12.80 2.52
C TYR A 126 10.06 -12.47 1.07
N ALA A 127 9.97 -13.44 0.15
CA ALA A 127 10.20 -13.16 -1.27
C ALA A 127 9.22 -12.10 -1.79
N ARG A 128 7.95 -12.20 -1.40
CA ARG A 128 6.92 -11.21 -1.76
C ARG A 128 7.18 -9.84 -1.11
N GLN A 129 7.67 -9.81 0.12
CA GLN A 129 8.10 -8.56 0.76
C GLN A 129 9.22 -7.89 -0.04
N ALA A 130 10.25 -8.65 -0.44
CA ALA A 130 11.37 -8.13 -1.20
C ALA A 130 10.95 -7.60 -2.58
N GLU A 131 10.03 -8.29 -3.28
CA GLU A 131 9.41 -7.78 -4.52
C GLU A 131 8.71 -6.43 -4.26
N ALA A 132 7.96 -6.31 -3.17
CA ALA A 132 7.27 -5.08 -2.81
C ALA A 132 8.22 -3.93 -2.46
N GLU A 133 9.31 -4.20 -1.74
CA GLU A 133 10.36 -3.22 -1.46
C GLU A 133 11.00 -2.71 -2.76
N GLN A 134 11.28 -3.61 -3.71
CA GLN A 134 11.84 -3.23 -5.01
C GLN A 134 10.86 -2.38 -5.84
N LEU A 135 9.59 -2.78 -5.90
CA LEU A 135 8.57 -2.00 -6.61
C LEU A 135 8.39 -0.64 -5.97
N TRP A 136 8.21 -0.58 -4.64
CA TRP A 136 8.06 0.67 -3.91
C TRP A 136 9.27 1.58 -4.06
N ALA A 137 10.48 1.01 -3.99
CA ALA A 137 11.71 1.72 -4.28
C ALA A 137 11.69 2.28 -5.71
N ALA A 138 11.34 1.49 -6.73
CA ALA A 138 11.28 1.97 -8.12
C ALA A 138 10.29 3.12 -8.32
N VAL A 139 9.15 3.15 -7.60
CA VAL A 139 8.18 4.24 -7.66
C VAL A 139 8.62 5.47 -6.84
N ASN A 140 9.45 5.27 -5.81
CA ASN A 140 9.94 6.32 -4.90
C ASN A 140 11.43 6.68 -5.07
N GLN A 141 12.13 6.14 -6.07
CA GLN A 141 13.47 6.58 -6.40
C GLN A 141 13.37 7.97 -7.06
N PRO A 142 14.17 8.95 -6.63
CA PRO A 142 14.51 10.05 -7.52
C PRO A 142 15.22 9.43 -8.73
N MET A 143 14.64 9.58 -9.93
CA MET A 143 15.24 9.12 -11.19
C MET A 143 16.73 9.53 -11.25
N PRO A 144 17.67 8.63 -11.60
CA PRO A 144 19.05 9.03 -11.87
C PRO A 144 19.02 10.02 -13.03
N VAL A 145 19.49 11.24 -12.78
CA VAL A 145 19.72 12.23 -13.84
C VAL A 145 20.74 11.60 -14.81
N PRO A 146 20.41 11.36 -16.09
CA PRO A 146 21.40 10.87 -17.03
C PRO A 146 22.49 11.94 -17.19
N GLY A 147 23.69 11.70 -16.67
CA GLY A 147 24.87 12.53 -16.97
C GLY A 147 25.59 13.24 -15.82
N VAL A 148 25.26 12.99 -14.54
CA VAL A 148 26.04 13.57 -13.42
C VAL A 148 26.94 12.51 -12.78
N GLY A 149 28.04 12.18 -13.46
CA GLY A 149 29.24 11.74 -12.75
C GLY A 149 29.85 12.92 -11.98
N PRO A 150 30.60 12.71 -10.88
CA PRO A 150 31.23 13.81 -10.16
C PRO A 150 32.29 14.42 -11.07
N GLN A 151 31.98 15.53 -11.72
CA GLN A 151 32.94 16.29 -12.51
C GLN A 151 33.20 17.64 -11.82
N PRO A 152 34.46 18.07 -11.69
CA PRO A 152 34.78 19.36 -11.07
C PRO A 152 34.22 20.48 -11.95
N ILE A 153 33.39 21.33 -11.34
CA ILE A 153 32.72 22.47 -11.97
C ILE A 153 33.73 23.48 -12.54
N PRO A 154 33.75 23.77 -13.85
CA PRO A 154 34.35 24.99 -14.38
C PRO A 154 33.29 26.08 -14.47
N ASN A 155 33.58 27.19 -13.81
CA ASN A 155 32.78 28.40 -13.72
C ASN A 155 32.58 29.08 -15.09
N LEU A 156 31.34 29.33 -15.54
CA LEU A 156 31.07 30.26 -16.65
C LEU A 156 29.76 31.08 -16.47
N SER A 157 29.89 32.33 -16.92
CA SER A 157 29.14 33.56 -16.65
C SER A 157 27.73 33.71 -17.25
N PRO A 158 26.96 34.74 -16.80
CA PRO A 158 25.53 34.86 -17.04
C PRO A 158 25.21 35.72 -18.27
N ASN A 159 25.15 35.11 -19.46
CA ASN A 159 24.34 35.64 -20.57
C ASN A 159 24.27 34.64 -21.74
N GLN A 160 23.33 33.70 -21.65
CA GLN A 160 22.78 33.03 -22.84
C GLN A 160 21.42 32.42 -22.47
N GLN A 161 20.36 33.22 -22.57
CA GLN A 161 19.00 32.72 -22.70
C GLN A 161 18.68 32.53 -24.19
N VAL A 162 18.57 31.29 -24.67
CA VAL A 162 17.68 30.94 -25.79
C VAL A 162 17.22 29.48 -25.62
N GLY A 163 15.91 29.26 -25.54
CA GLY A 163 15.28 28.00 -25.99
C GLY A 163 14.65 27.09 -24.93
N THR A 164 13.40 27.39 -24.57
CA THR A 164 12.35 26.46 -24.10
C THR A 164 12.60 25.65 -22.82
N GLN A 165 12.46 26.32 -21.67
CA GLN A 165 11.90 25.68 -20.49
C GLN A 165 10.37 25.66 -20.65
N LEU A 166 9.75 24.47 -20.68
CA LEU A 166 8.33 24.39 -20.32
C LEU A 166 8.25 24.49 -18.80
N ALA A 167 8.13 25.72 -18.31
CA ALA A 167 7.85 25.99 -16.91
C ALA A 167 6.47 25.41 -16.55
N GLY A 168 6.39 24.63 -15.47
CA GLY A 168 5.13 24.12 -14.96
C GLY A 168 4.15 25.25 -14.63
N LEU A 169 2.87 24.93 -14.61
CA LEU A 169 1.78 25.87 -14.33
C LEU A 169 1.65 26.15 -12.81
N PRO A 170 1.38 27.41 -12.42
CA PRO A 170 1.21 27.80 -11.03
C PRO A 170 -0.10 27.29 -10.43
N SER A 171 -0.22 27.36 -9.11
CA SER A 171 -1.45 27.04 -8.37
C SER A 171 -2.66 27.79 -8.95
N ASN A 172 -3.79 27.08 -9.05
CA ASN A 172 -5.07 27.46 -9.67
C ASN A 172 -5.11 27.49 -11.21
N ALA A 173 -4.05 27.06 -11.91
CA ALA A 173 -4.12 26.88 -13.35
C ALA A 173 -5.09 25.76 -13.72
N GLN A 174 -6.04 26.04 -14.62
CA GLN A 174 -7.03 25.07 -15.10
C GLN A 174 -6.39 24.18 -16.17
N LEU A 175 -6.55 22.86 -16.00
CA LEU A 175 -5.95 21.87 -16.90
C LEU A 175 -6.94 21.33 -17.94
N ALA A 176 -8.24 21.53 -17.72
CA ALA A 176 -9.30 21.17 -18.65
C ALA A 176 -10.58 21.97 -18.40
N GLU A 177 -11.52 21.90 -19.36
CA GLU A 177 -12.85 22.48 -19.25
C GLU A 177 -13.76 21.68 -18.29
N CYS A 178 -14.79 22.34 -17.75
CA CYS A 178 -15.72 21.75 -16.79
C CYS A 178 -16.52 20.60 -17.41
N THR A 179 -16.59 19.48 -16.69
CA THR A 179 -17.30 18.28 -17.12
C THR A 179 -18.29 17.77 -16.08
N CYS A 180 -19.30 17.06 -16.57
CA CYS A 180 -20.36 16.42 -15.79
C CYS A 180 -20.21 14.90 -15.69
N ALA A 181 -19.14 14.32 -16.23
CA ALA A 181 -18.88 12.89 -16.14
C ALA A 181 -18.24 12.53 -14.78
N PRO A 182 -18.58 11.36 -14.19
CA PRO A 182 -17.81 10.83 -13.06
C PRO A 182 -16.36 10.61 -13.49
N VAL A 183 -15.40 10.80 -12.56
CA VAL A 183 -13.98 10.51 -12.83
C VAL A 183 -13.88 9.08 -13.36
N ALA A 184 -13.41 8.89 -14.58
CA ALA A 184 -12.95 7.57 -14.99
C ALA A 184 -11.84 7.20 -14.01
N ILE A 185 -12.12 6.26 -13.12
CA ILE A 185 -11.17 5.75 -12.12
C ILE A 185 -9.96 5.24 -12.90
N GLY A 186 -8.84 5.96 -12.84
CA GLY A 186 -7.65 5.72 -13.66
C GLY A 186 -7.37 6.73 -14.79
N ALA A 187 -8.14 7.81 -14.94
CA ALA A 187 -7.77 8.90 -15.83
C ALA A 187 -6.49 9.59 -15.31
N PHE A 188 -5.36 9.24 -15.93
CA PHE A 188 -4.08 9.90 -15.73
C PHE A 188 -4.15 11.31 -16.31
N TRP A 189 -4.27 12.31 -15.45
CA TRP A 189 -3.92 13.67 -15.81
C TRP A 189 -2.40 13.79 -15.67
N PRO A 190 -1.67 14.25 -16.69
CA PRO A 190 -0.22 14.29 -16.61
C PRO A 190 0.18 15.31 -15.52
N ALA A 191 0.53 14.77 -14.35
CA ALA A 191 1.11 15.50 -13.21
C ALA A 191 2.35 16.34 -13.60
N ALA A 192 2.91 16.10 -14.79
CA ALA A 192 3.99 16.87 -15.39
C ALA A 192 3.67 18.35 -15.69
N GLN A 193 2.40 18.79 -15.60
CA GLN A 193 2.02 20.17 -15.95
C GLN A 193 1.92 21.13 -14.76
N CYS A 194 1.76 20.67 -13.52
CA CYS A 194 1.70 21.54 -12.34
C CYS A 194 3.07 21.66 -11.68
N ILE A 195 3.44 22.85 -11.18
CA ILE A 195 4.69 23.03 -10.42
C ILE A 195 4.72 22.13 -9.17
N SER A 196 3.57 21.94 -8.52
CA SER A 196 3.40 21.05 -7.36
C SER A 196 3.26 19.57 -7.74
N GLN A 197 3.19 19.25 -9.05
CA GLN A 197 2.84 17.94 -9.59
C GLN A 197 1.52 17.35 -9.04
N ARG A 198 0.66 18.19 -8.46
CA ARG A 198 -0.66 17.79 -7.94
C ARG A 198 -1.77 18.51 -8.69
N ALA A 199 -2.63 17.73 -9.33
CA ALA A 199 -3.90 18.19 -9.86
C ALA A 199 -5.02 17.82 -8.88
N THR A 200 -5.87 18.77 -8.53
CA THR A 200 -7.04 18.56 -7.67
C THR A 200 -8.34 18.98 -8.38
N PRO A 201 -9.46 18.32 -8.06
CA PRO A 201 -10.75 18.69 -8.63
C PRO A 201 -11.23 20.03 -8.04
N HIS A 202 -11.59 20.95 -8.92
CA HIS A 202 -12.17 22.25 -8.58
C HIS A 202 -13.64 22.29 -9.05
N PRO A 203 -14.56 22.80 -8.22
CA PRO A 203 -15.96 22.91 -8.59
C PRO A 203 -16.16 24.02 -9.63
N CYS A 204 -17.06 23.77 -10.59
CA CYS A 204 -17.46 24.73 -11.59
C CYS A 204 -18.88 25.25 -11.34
N ALA A 205 -19.20 26.42 -11.89
CA ALA A 205 -20.55 26.98 -11.83
C ALA A 205 -21.53 26.20 -12.72
N GLY A 206 -22.74 25.94 -12.21
CA GLY A 206 -23.82 25.25 -12.93
C GLY A 206 -24.27 23.95 -12.28
N MET A 207 -25.17 23.23 -12.94
CA MET A 207 -25.67 21.92 -12.52
C MET A 207 -25.71 20.96 -13.70
N CYS A 208 -25.34 19.71 -13.46
CA CYS A 208 -25.40 18.66 -14.48
C CYS A 208 -26.85 18.22 -14.74
N GLN A 209 -27.17 17.85 -15.98
CA GLN A 209 -28.51 17.45 -16.42
C GLN A 209 -29.11 16.26 -15.62
N GLY A 210 -28.28 15.45 -14.96
CA GLY A 210 -28.70 14.35 -14.06
C GLY A 210 -28.55 14.65 -12.56
N GLY A 211 -28.30 15.91 -12.18
CA GLY A 211 -27.96 16.32 -10.81
C GLY A 211 -26.45 16.32 -10.52
N GLY A 212 -26.04 17.11 -9.53
CA GLY A 212 -24.64 17.29 -9.13
C GLY A 212 -23.99 18.56 -9.71
N THR A 213 -22.87 18.97 -9.10
CA THR A 213 -22.07 20.12 -9.54
C THR A 213 -21.00 19.69 -10.54
N PRO A 214 -20.86 20.36 -11.70
CA PRO A 214 -19.76 20.12 -12.62
C PRO A 214 -18.40 20.41 -11.98
N TRP A 215 -17.34 19.78 -12.47
CA TRP A 215 -15.98 19.95 -11.93
C TRP A 215 -14.92 19.97 -13.04
N ALA A 216 -13.75 20.51 -12.75
CA ALA A 216 -12.57 20.50 -13.62
C ALA A 216 -11.28 20.26 -12.82
N PRO A 217 -10.24 19.61 -13.38
CA PRO A 217 -8.93 19.51 -12.75
C PRO A 217 -8.18 20.86 -12.79
N GLY A 218 -7.57 21.24 -11.67
CA GLY A 218 -6.71 22.42 -11.56
C GLY A 218 -5.47 22.13 -10.72
N CYS A 219 -4.41 22.93 -10.89
CA CYS A 219 -3.19 22.81 -10.08
C CYS A 219 -3.42 23.33 -8.66
N GLN A 220 -2.92 22.63 -7.64
CA GLN A 220 -2.96 23.07 -6.24
C GLN A 220 -1.63 23.68 -5.82
#